data_AF-A0A665UQ56-F1
#
_entry.id   AF-A0A665UQ56-F1
#
_cell.length_a   1.000
_cell.length_b   1.000
_cell.length_c   1.000
_cell.angle_alpha   90.00
_cell.angle_beta   90.00
_cell.angle_gamma   90.00
#
_symmetry.space_group_name_H-M   'P 1'
#
loop_
_entity.id
_entity.type
_entity.pdbx_description
1 polymer ?
#
loop_
_entity_poly.entity_id
_entity_poly.type
_entity_poly.pdbx_seq_one_letter_code
_entity_poly.pdbx_strand_id
1 'polypeptide(L)'
;MPDFCAAFGCSNERNINTRSRGITFHRFPKDNIFRRQWELAVKRKGFVPSERSLLCSEHFQAEDFDRTGQIVRLRHGVKPSVFNFPSHFQKKVPSRTTQASRKAEESLPVDLPQHSHEAEPQSNIDHNYALPSSPTALKARLNDALARVESLEHEKRNCLIRERRAKKNVHALLEDLREKNLINEELKDRLEFYSGKMAGII
;
A
#
# COMPACT_ATOMS: atom_id res chain seq x y z
N MET A 1 -28.30 13.22 -0.72
CA MET A 1 -28.08 12.24 0.37
C MET A 1 -26.61 12.31 0.75
N PRO A 2 -26.26 12.69 1.99
CA PRO A 2 -24.87 12.86 2.36
C PRO A 2 -24.11 11.53 2.48
N ASP A 3 -22.82 11.57 2.16
CA ASP A 3 -21.92 10.42 2.21
C ASP A 3 -21.26 10.33 3.60
N PHE A 4 -21.68 9.37 4.43
CA PHE A 4 -21.12 9.15 5.78
C PHE A 4 -20.08 8.03 5.81
N CYS A 5 -19.17 8.11 6.79
CA CYS A 5 -18.26 7.02 7.09
C CYS A 5 -19.04 5.78 7.58
N ALA A 6 -18.74 4.63 7.00
CA ALA A 6 -19.37 3.36 7.33
C ALA A 6 -18.79 2.72 8.61
N ALA A 7 -17.69 3.24 9.17
CA ALA A 7 -17.11 2.69 10.39
C ALA A 7 -18.07 2.76 11.58
N PHE A 8 -17.91 1.81 12.50
CA PHE A 8 -18.66 1.83 13.76
C PHE A 8 -18.20 3.01 14.63
N GLY A 9 -19.15 3.79 15.15
CA GLY A 9 -18.86 4.94 16.03
C GLY A 9 -18.25 6.16 15.34
N CYS A 10 -18.14 6.17 14.00
CA CYS A 10 -17.62 7.30 13.25
C CYS A 10 -18.77 8.18 12.74
N SER A 11 -18.72 9.48 13.05
CA SER A 11 -19.71 10.47 12.63
C SER A 11 -19.21 11.39 11.51
N ASN A 12 -18.08 11.03 10.87
CA ASN A 12 -17.51 11.84 9.80
C ASN A 12 -18.39 11.77 8.55
N GLU A 13 -18.80 12.95 8.08
CA GLU A 13 -19.55 13.17 6.85
C GLU A 13 -18.66 13.83 5.81
N ARG A 14 -18.78 13.43 4.54
CA ARG A 14 -18.06 14.04 3.44
C ARG A 14 -18.60 15.46 3.18
N ASN A 15 -17.95 16.45 3.76
CA ASN A 15 -18.29 17.86 3.63
C ASN A 15 -17.01 18.73 3.64
N ILE A 16 -17.17 20.06 3.52
CA ILE A 16 -16.03 20.99 3.45
C ILE A 16 -15.27 21.03 4.78
N ASN A 17 -15.97 20.90 5.91
CA ASN A 17 -15.38 20.92 7.25
C ASN A 17 -14.49 19.70 7.53
N THR A 18 -14.87 18.51 7.06
CA THR A 18 -14.01 17.33 7.18
C THR A 18 -12.81 17.42 6.24
N ARG A 19 -12.98 18.02 5.06
CA ARG A 19 -11.88 18.27 4.12
C ARG A 19 -10.87 19.29 4.67
N SER A 20 -11.30 20.36 5.36
CA SER A 20 -10.39 21.33 5.98
C SER A 20 -9.58 20.72 7.12
N ARG A 21 -10.11 19.68 7.78
CA ARG A 21 -9.38 18.82 8.74
C ARG A 21 -8.43 17.81 8.08
N GLY A 22 -8.35 17.78 6.74
CA GLY A 22 -7.52 16.85 5.99
C GLY A 22 -8.11 15.43 5.85
N ILE A 23 -9.37 15.22 6.23
CA ILE A 23 -10.00 13.89 6.19
C ILE A 23 -10.43 13.55 4.76
N THR A 24 -9.80 12.54 4.18
CA THR A 24 -10.21 11.94 2.91
C THR A 24 -11.14 10.74 3.10
N PHE A 25 -11.92 10.40 2.09
CA PHE A 25 -12.89 9.30 2.09
C PHE A 25 -12.57 8.29 0.98
N HIS A 26 -12.53 7.01 1.34
CA HIS A 26 -12.11 5.92 0.46
C HIS A 26 -13.24 4.90 0.30
N ARG A 27 -13.50 4.51 -0.96
CA ARG A 27 -14.52 3.51 -1.30
C ARG A 27 -14.01 2.10 -0.98
N PHE A 28 -14.94 1.21 -0.66
CA PHE A 28 -14.63 -0.21 -0.54
C PHE A 28 -14.02 -0.74 -1.84
N PRO A 29 -13.00 -1.61 -1.76
CA PRO A 29 -12.43 -2.27 -2.92
C PRO A 29 -13.48 -3.01 -3.75
N LYS A 30 -13.25 -3.08 -5.07
CA LYS A 30 -14.04 -3.94 -5.98
C LYS A 30 -13.65 -5.41 -5.86
N ASP A 31 -12.41 -5.66 -5.46
CA ASP A 31 -11.92 -7.02 -5.21
C ASP A 31 -12.65 -7.62 -4.00
N ASN A 32 -13.27 -8.78 -4.21
CA ASN A 32 -14.05 -9.48 -3.19
C ASN A 32 -13.22 -9.83 -1.94
N ILE A 33 -11.94 -10.15 -2.11
CA ILE A 33 -11.07 -10.53 -0.99
C ILE A 33 -10.84 -9.33 -0.08
N PHE A 34 -10.40 -8.20 -0.64
CA PHE A 34 -10.14 -6.99 0.14
C PHE A 34 -11.43 -6.35 0.65
N ARG A 35 -12.51 -6.40 -0.14
CA ARG A 35 -13.84 -5.98 0.30
C ARG A 35 -14.25 -6.75 1.56
N ARG A 36 -14.10 -8.08 1.56
CA ARG A 36 -14.41 -8.91 2.72
C ARG A 36 -13.53 -8.59 3.93
N GLN A 37 -12.24 -8.30 3.72
CA GLN A 37 -11.36 -7.87 4.81
C GLN A 37 -11.82 -6.55 5.44
N TRP A 38 -12.24 -5.58 4.63
CA TRP A 38 -12.77 -4.31 5.12
C TRP A 38 -14.11 -4.49 5.85
N GLU A 39 -14.99 -5.38 5.35
CA GLU A 39 -16.24 -5.76 6.04
C GLU A 39 -15.97 -6.29 7.45
N LEU A 40 -15.05 -7.25 7.55
CA LEU A 40 -14.66 -7.85 8.82
C LEU A 40 -14.03 -6.83 9.77
N ALA A 41 -13.25 -5.88 9.23
CA ALA A 41 -12.59 -4.86 10.01
C ALA A 41 -13.57 -3.84 10.61
N VAL A 42 -14.67 -3.50 9.92
CA VAL A 42 -15.72 -2.60 10.44
C VAL A 42 -16.49 -3.20 11.62
N LYS A 43 -16.48 -4.53 11.77
CA LYS A 43 -17.09 -5.29 12.89
C LYS A 43 -18.56 -4.94 13.21
N ARG A 44 -19.32 -4.42 12.25
CA ARG A 44 -20.76 -4.16 12.42
C ARG A 44 -21.56 -5.42 12.05
N LYS A 45 -22.36 -5.94 12.99
CA LYS A 45 -23.18 -7.15 12.77
C LYS A 45 -24.19 -6.90 11.64
N GLY A 46 -24.21 -7.77 10.63
CA GLY A 46 -25.13 -7.67 9.49
C GLY A 46 -24.84 -6.55 8.50
N PHE A 47 -23.70 -5.87 8.61
CA PHE A 47 -23.33 -4.81 7.66
C PHE A 47 -22.82 -5.42 6.36
N VAL A 48 -23.49 -5.07 5.26
CA VAL A 48 -23.02 -5.33 3.89
C VAL A 48 -22.70 -3.98 3.26
N PRO A 49 -21.44 -3.70 2.87
CA PRO A 49 -21.08 -2.47 2.22
C PRO A 49 -21.83 -2.37 0.90
N SER A 50 -22.39 -1.20 0.63
CA SER A 50 -22.92 -0.81 -0.67
C SER A 50 -21.81 -0.17 -1.50
N GLU A 51 -22.03 0.05 -2.80
CA GLU A 51 -21.07 0.79 -3.66
C GLU A 51 -20.83 2.24 -3.22
N ARG A 52 -21.78 2.78 -2.46
CA ARG A 52 -21.69 4.10 -1.83
C ARG A 52 -21.07 4.07 -0.43
N SER A 53 -20.77 2.90 0.13
CA SER A 53 -20.11 2.80 1.43
C SER A 53 -18.67 3.30 1.34
N LEU A 54 -18.29 4.12 2.32
CA LEU A 54 -17.00 4.80 2.38
C LEU A 54 -16.40 4.65 3.78
N LEU A 55 -15.08 4.65 3.88
CA LEU A 55 -14.36 4.82 5.14
C LEU A 55 -13.52 6.11 5.09
N CYS A 56 -13.51 6.87 6.17
CA CYS A 56 -12.63 8.02 6.28
C CYS A 56 -11.19 7.60 6.58
N SER A 57 -10.25 8.49 6.28
CA SER A 57 -8.80 8.29 6.45
C SER A 57 -8.37 7.97 7.89
N GLU A 58 -9.12 8.42 8.90
CA GLU A 58 -8.84 8.11 10.32
C GLU A 58 -8.85 6.60 10.64
N HIS A 59 -9.36 5.74 9.75
CA HIS A 59 -9.36 4.29 9.94
C HIS A 59 -8.15 3.56 9.34
N PHE A 60 -7.23 4.30 8.75
CA PHE A 60 -6.03 3.79 8.09
C PHE A 60 -4.80 4.45 8.72
N GLN A 61 -3.65 3.76 8.63
CA GLN A 61 -2.40 4.29 9.12
C GLN A 61 -1.82 5.30 8.13
N ALA A 62 -0.92 6.18 8.56
CA ALA A 62 -0.35 7.22 7.70
C ALA A 62 0.45 6.61 6.51
N GLU A 63 1.07 5.45 6.74
CA GLU A 63 1.93 4.71 5.80
C GLU A 63 1.11 4.01 4.70
N ASP A 64 -0.16 3.72 4.98
CA ASP A 64 -1.11 3.09 4.07
C ASP A 64 -1.48 4.00 2.90
N PHE A 65 -1.22 5.30 3.02
CA PHE A 65 -1.53 6.29 2.01
C PHE A 65 -0.38 6.48 1.03
N ASP A 66 -0.70 6.41 -0.24
CA ASP A 66 0.14 6.89 -1.31
C ASP A 66 -0.18 8.37 -1.58
N ARG A 67 0.76 9.24 -1.21
CA ARG A 67 0.71 10.69 -1.39
C ARG A 67 1.57 11.17 -2.58
N THR A 68 2.11 10.25 -3.37
CA THR A 68 3.04 10.56 -4.46
C THR A 68 2.36 11.27 -5.64
N GLY A 69 1.02 11.32 -5.69
CA GLY A 69 0.24 11.97 -6.75
C GLY A 69 -0.67 13.11 -6.26
N GLN A 70 -1.41 13.74 -7.20
CA GLN A 70 -2.37 14.81 -6.92
C GLN A 70 -3.55 14.40 -6.01
N ILE A 71 -3.82 13.10 -5.87
CA ILE A 71 -4.92 12.57 -5.06
C ILE A 71 -4.34 11.57 -4.09
N VAL A 72 -4.67 11.71 -2.81
CA VAL A 72 -4.33 10.72 -1.76
C VAL A 72 -5.11 9.43 -2.02
N ARG A 73 -4.38 8.32 -2.24
CA ARG A 73 -4.98 7.00 -2.47
C ARG A 73 -4.47 6.02 -1.41
N LEU A 74 -5.24 4.97 -1.15
CA LEU A 74 -4.75 3.86 -0.35
C LEU A 74 -3.90 2.94 -1.22
N ARG A 75 -2.80 2.42 -0.65
CA ARG A 75 -1.98 1.39 -1.29
C ARG A 75 -2.80 0.11 -1.50
N HIS A 76 -2.38 -0.71 -2.45
CA HIS A 76 -3.05 -1.98 -2.71
C HIS A 76 -2.92 -2.92 -1.50
N GLY A 77 -4.00 -3.63 -1.19
CA GLY A 77 -4.04 -4.60 -0.10
C GLY A 77 -4.10 -4.03 1.31
N VAL A 78 -4.17 -2.70 1.46
CA VAL A 78 -4.41 -2.07 2.77
C VAL A 78 -5.79 -2.44 3.29
N LYS A 79 -5.86 -2.74 4.58
CA LYS A 79 -7.11 -2.92 5.33
C LYS A 79 -7.20 -1.86 6.43
N PRO A 80 -8.40 -1.32 6.72
CA PRO A 80 -8.57 -0.40 7.83
C PRO A 80 -8.23 -1.14 9.13
N SER A 81 -7.38 -0.55 9.94
CA SER A 81 -6.84 -1.14 11.17
C SER A 81 -7.11 -0.29 12.40
N VAL A 82 -7.38 1.01 12.21
CA VAL A 82 -7.59 1.97 13.28
C VAL A 82 -9.09 2.10 13.54
N PHE A 83 -9.56 1.48 14.61
CA PHE A 83 -10.94 1.61 15.06
C PHE A 83 -10.98 1.78 16.57
N ASN A 84 -11.68 2.81 17.04
CA ASN A 84 -11.94 2.98 18.45
C ASN A 84 -13.17 2.16 18.85
N PHE A 85 -13.00 0.83 18.96
CA PHE A 85 -14.06 -0.05 19.40
C PHE A 85 -14.24 0.05 20.93
N PRO A 86 -15.49 0.09 21.44
CA PRO A 86 -15.77 -0.09 22.86
C PRO A 86 -15.10 -1.36 23.40
N SER A 87 -14.71 -1.36 24.67
CA SER A 87 -13.92 -2.43 25.32
C SER A 87 -14.47 -3.84 25.14
N HIS A 88 -15.77 -4.01 24.88
CA HIS A 88 -16.42 -5.30 24.62
C HIS A 88 -16.27 -5.86 23.19
N PHE A 89 -15.79 -5.06 22.23
CA PHE A 89 -15.51 -5.49 20.83
C PHE A 89 -14.01 -5.68 20.53
N GLN A 90 -13.16 -5.39 21.51
CA GLN A 90 -11.75 -5.71 21.48
C GLN A 90 -11.61 -7.20 21.81
N LYS A 91 -11.26 -8.03 20.82
CA LYS A 91 -10.74 -9.37 21.14
C LYS A 91 -9.46 -9.12 21.94
N LYS A 92 -9.50 -9.33 23.26
CA LYS A 92 -8.28 -9.48 24.06
C LYS A 92 -7.50 -10.60 23.39
N VAL A 93 -6.42 -10.25 22.70
CA VAL A 93 -5.38 -11.24 22.43
C VAL A 93 -4.92 -11.66 23.83
N PRO A 94 -5.05 -12.93 24.24
CA PRO A 94 -4.47 -13.36 25.49
C PRO A 94 -2.96 -13.20 25.30
N SER A 95 -2.40 -12.15 25.91
CA SER A 95 -0.96 -12.07 26.12
C SER A 95 -0.61 -13.30 26.96
N ARG A 96 -0.12 -14.35 26.31
CA ARG A 96 0.66 -15.38 26.99
C ARG A 96 1.98 -14.72 27.39
N THR A 97 1.94 -13.88 28.42
CA THR A 97 3.12 -13.45 29.14
C THR A 97 3.65 -14.69 29.85
N THR A 98 4.55 -15.42 29.20
CA THR A 98 5.35 -16.42 29.89
C THR A 98 6.39 -15.70 30.74
N GLN A 99 6.73 -16.30 31.88
CA GLN A 99 7.60 -15.76 32.94
C GLN A 99 8.98 -15.29 32.44
N ALA A 100 9.40 -15.70 31.25
CA ALA A 100 10.63 -15.28 30.58
C ALA A 100 10.63 -13.78 30.19
N SER A 101 9.48 -13.16 29.92
CA SER A 101 9.42 -11.76 29.46
C SER A 101 9.68 -10.74 30.57
N ARG A 102 9.46 -11.09 31.84
CA ARG A 102 9.71 -10.18 32.98
C ARG A 102 11.16 -10.16 33.45
N LYS A 103 11.96 -11.14 33.02
CA LYS A 103 13.37 -11.28 33.43
C LYS A 103 14.35 -10.55 32.50
N ALA A 104 13.87 -10.02 31.38
CA ALA A 104 14.70 -9.41 30.34
C ALA A 104 14.82 -7.87 30.43
N GLU A 105 14.11 -7.22 31.36
CA GLU A 105 14.14 -5.74 31.52
C GLU A 105 14.86 -5.26 32.80
N GLU A 106 15.31 -6.14 33.71
CA GLU A 106 15.85 -5.73 35.03
C GLU A 106 17.33 -6.08 35.25
N SER A 107 18.14 -6.28 34.22
CA SER A 107 19.58 -6.49 34.44
C SER A 107 20.45 -6.02 33.28
N LEU A 108 20.91 -4.77 33.38
CA LEU A 108 22.26 -4.38 32.98
C LEU A 108 22.98 -4.03 34.29
N PRO A 109 24.11 -4.68 34.59
CA PRO A 109 25.39 -4.11 34.17
C PRO A 109 26.44 -5.11 33.65
N VAL A 110 27.28 -4.53 32.80
CA VAL A 110 28.62 -4.84 32.29
C VAL A 110 29.47 -5.83 33.13
N ASP A 111 29.96 -6.91 32.53
CA ASP A 111 31.41 -7.21 32.34
C ASP A 111 31.64 -8.48 31.50
N LEU A 112 32.62 -8.42 30.58
CA LEU A 112 33.26 -9.51 29.83
C LEU A 112 34.57 -9.90 30.58
N PRO A 113 35.39 -10.93 30.22
CA PRO A 113 35.22 -12.06 29.27
C PRO A 113 35.75 -13.44 29.81
N GLN A 114 35.49 -14.55 29.08
CA GLN A 114 36.50 -15.55 28.58
C GLN A 114 35.93 -16.97 28.35
N HIS A 115 36.21 -17.47 27.13
CA HIS A 115 36.56 -18.84 26.68
C HIS A 115 35.72 -20.03 27.19
N SER A 116 35.24 -20.97 26.35
CA SER A 116 35.86 -21.53 25.15
C SER A 116 34.90 -22.48 24.40
N HIS A 117 34.86 -22.32 23.06
CA HIS A 117 34.92 -23.32 21.95
C HIS A 117 33.93 -24.52 21.97
N GLU A 118 33.25 -24.95 20.90
CA GLU A 118 33.50 -25.06 19.43
C GLU A 118 32.13 -25.25 18.73
N ALA A 119 31.85 -25.02 17.45
CA ALA A 119 32.43 -24.30 16.32
C ALA A 119 31.28 -24.16 15.28
N GLU A 120 31.17 -22.98 14.68
CA GLU A 120 30.22 -22.61 13.61
C GLU A 120 30.77 -23.08 12.23
N PRO A 121 30.05 -22.93 11.11
CA PRO A 121 30.25 -21.67 10.38
C PRO A 121 29.02 -21.12 9.65
N GLN A 122 28.76 -19.84 9.90
CA GLN A 122 28.39 -18.89 8.86
C GLN A 122 29.29 -19.10 7.63
N SER A 123 28.68 -19.38 6.47
CA SER A 123 29.37 -19.29 5.19
C SER A 123 28.58 -18.44 4.19
N ASN A 124 29.18 -17.28 3.94
CA ASN A 124 29.55 -16.81 2.62
C ASN A 124 28.45 -16.54 1.59
N ILE A 125 28.48 -15.28 1.16
CA ILE A 125 28.14 -14.80 -0.17
C ILE A 125 28.78 -15.72 -1.23
N ASP A 126 28.10 -16.80 -1.63
CA ASP A 126 28.26 -17.45 -2.95
C ASP A 126 27.19 -18.51 -3.30
N HIS A 127 26.11 -18.64 -2.52
CA HIS A 127 25.18 -19.78 -2.65
C HIS A 127 23.73 -19.38 -2.95
N ASN A 128 23.51 -18.31 -3.72
CA ASN A 128 22.15 -17.95 -4.17
C ASN A 128 21.54 -18.96 -5.18
N TYR A 129 22.39 -19.82 -5.76
CA TYR A 129 22.02 -20.90 -6.67
C TYR A 129 21.86 -22.26 -5.98
N ALA A 130 22.19 -22.37 -4.69
CA ALA A 130 22.06 -23.62 -3.98
C ALA A 130 20.57 -23.97 -3.82
N LEU A 131 20.20 -25.14 -4.37
CA LEU A 131 18.87 -25.70 -4.20
C LEU A 131 18.72 -26.17 -2.74
N PRO A 132 17.63 -25.82 -2.04
CA PRO A 132 17.37 -26.36 -0.72
C PRO A 132 17.33 -27.88 -0.77
N SER A 133 17.96 -28.53 0.21
CA SER A 133 18.07 -29.98 0.28
C SER A 133 16.73 -30.69 0.53
N SER A 134 15.66 -29.94 0.82
CA SER A 134 14.31 -30.47 1.05
C SER A 134 13.37 -30.18 -0.13
N PRO A 135 12.68 -31.20 -0.68
CA PRO A 135 11.68 -31.02 -1.75
C PRO A 135 10.57 -30.01 -1.40
N THR A 136 10.18 -29.92 -0.13
CA THR A 136 9.15 -28.97 0.33
C THR A 136 9.64 -27.53 0.27
N ALA A 137 10.88 -27.29 0.67
CA ALA A 137 11.49 -25.96 0.61
C ALA A 137 11.73 -25.48 -0.83
N LEU A 138 12.07 -26.41 -1.74
CA LEU A 138 12.13 -26.16 -3.18
C LEU A 138 10.79 -25.72 -3.76
N LYS A 139 9.72 -26.47 -3.44
CA LYS A 139 8.36 -26.16 -3.90
C LYS A 139 7.88 -24.79 -3.37
N ALA A 140 8.18 -24.48 -2.12
CA ALA A 140 7.86 -23.16 -1.54
C ALA A 140 8.58 -22.03 -2.29
N ARG A 141 9.89 -22.13 -2.53
CA ARG A 141 10.66 -21.14 -3.30
C ARG A 141 10.12 -20.96 -4.72
N LEU A 142 9.70 -22.05 -5.38
CA LEU A 142 9.11 -21.98 -6.71
C LEU A 142 7.77 -21.23 -6.68
N ASN A 143 6.89 -21.55 -5.74
CA ASN A 143 5.61 -20.83 -5.59
C ASN A 143 5.82 -19.34 -5.31
N ASP A 144 6.78 -18.99 -4.43
CA ASP A 144 7.13 -17.60 -4.14
C ASP A 144 7.71 -16.88 -5.37
N ALA A 145 8.51 -17.58 -6.19
CA ALA A 145 9.01 -17.04 -7.44
C ALA A 145 7.87 -16.79 -8.45
N LEU A 146 6.96 -17.74 -8.60
CA LEU A 146 5.79 -17.61 -9.48
C LEU A 146 4.88 -16.46 -9.04
N ALA A 147 4.57 -16.36 -7.75
CA ALA A 147 3.77 -15.26 -7.20
C ALA A 147 4.43 -13.89 -7.44
N ARG A 148 5.76 -13.80 -7.33
CA ARG A 148 6.50 -12.57 -7.66
C ARG A 148 6.41 -12.22 -9.14
N VAL A 149 6.53 -13.20 -10.03
CA VAL A 149 6.39 -12.98 -11.49
C VAL A 149 4.99 -12.45 -11.80
N GLU A 150 3.93 -13.09 -11.28
CA GLU A 150 2.55 -12.62 -11.49
C GLU A 150 2.33 -11.19 -10.98
N SER A 151 2.87 -10.86 -9.81
CA SER A 151 2.81 -9.50 -9.24
C SER A 151 3.50 -8.48 -10.15
N LEU A 152 4.72 -8.77 -10.61
CA LEU A 152 5.48 -7.89 -11.50
C LEU A 152 4.80 -7.72 -12.85
N GLU A 153 4.20 -8.76 -13.42
CA GLU A 153 3.44 -8.67 -14.66
C GLU A 153 2.19 -7.78 -14.50
N HIS A 154 1.53 -7.84 -13.36
CA HIS A 154 0.42 -6.95 -13.04
C HIS A 154 0.88 -5.49 -12.88
N GLU A 155 1.98 -5.26 -12.16
CA GLU A 155 2.58 -3.93 -12.00
C GLU A 155 3.00 -3.33 -13.34
N LYS A 156 3.66 -4.12 -14.21
CA LYS A 156 4.04 -3.73 -15.57
C LYS A 156 2.82 -3.29 -16.37
N ARG A 157 1.75 -4.09 -16.37
CA ARG A 157 0.48 -3.73 -17.04
C ARG A 157 -0.07 -2.40 -16.53
N ASN A 158 -0.07 -2.20 -15.21
CA ASN A 158 -0.56 -0.95 -14.61
C ASN A 158 0.32 0.25 -14.98
N CYS A 159 1.64 0.07 -15.01
CA CYS A 159 2.59 1.10 -15.42
C CYS A 159 2.30 1.55 -16.87
N LEU A 160 2.18 0.59 -17.80
CA LEU A 160 1.86 0.85 -19.21
C LEU A 160 0.52 1.57 -19.38
N ILE A 161 -0.50 1.23 -18.58
CA ILE A 161 -1.80 1.92 -18.61
C ILE A 161 -1.66 3.38 -18.13
N ARG A 162 -0.90 3.64 -17.06
CA ARG A 162 -0.65 5.00 -16.57
C ARG A 162 0.07 5.83 -17.62
N GLU A 163 1.12 5.28 -18.22
CA GLU A 163 1.88 5.92 -19.29
C GLU A 163 0.98 6.25 -20.49
N ARG A 164 0.16 5.31 -20.94
CA ARG A 164 -0.78 5.54 -22.04
C ARG A 164 -1.76 6.68 -21.73
N ARG A 165 -2.30 6.73 -20.51
CA ARG A 165 -3.20 7.81 -20.08
C ARG A 165 -2.48 9.15 -20.03
N ALA A 166 -1.26 9.20 -19.49
CA ALA A 166 -0.45 10.40 -19.47
C ALA A 166 -0.16 10.92 -20.89
N LYS A 167 0.27 10.03 -21.79
CA LYS A 167 0.47 10.34 -23.21
C LYS A 167 -0.80 10.88 -23.87
N LYS A 168 -1.94 10.23 -23.67
CA LYS A 168 -3.24 10.68 -24.21
C LYS A 168 -3.64 12.05 -23.66
N ASN A 169 -3.45 12.30 -22.37
CA ASN A 169 -3.77 13.58 -21.75
C ASN A 169 -2.86 14.70 -22.28
N VAL A 170 -1.56 14.46 -22.39
CA VAL A 170 -0.62 15.44 -22.97
C VAL A 170 -1.00 15.75 -24.41
N HIS A 171 -1.28 14.73 -25.22
CA HIS A 171 -1.73 14.94 -26.60
C HIS A 171 -3.01 15.77 -26.66
N ALA A 172 -4.02 15.46 -25.84
CA ALA A 172 -5.26 16.23 -25.81
C ALA A 172 -5.01 17.71 -25.43
N LEU A 173 -4.15 17.97 -24.44
CA LEU A 173 -3.79 19.35 -24.05
C LEU A 173 -3.05 20.10 -25.18
N LEU A 174 -2.19 19.42 -25.93
CA LEU A 174 -1.49 20.04 -27.06
C LEU A 174 -2.44 20.40 -28.20
N GLU A 175 -3.41 19.53 -28.52
CA GLU A 175 -4.45 19.85 -29.50
C GLU A 175 -5.31 21.03 -29.04
N ASP A 176 -5.76 21.05 -27.78
CA ASP A 176 -6.53 22.18 -27.21
C ASP A 176 -5.78 23.51 -27.32
N LEU A 177 -4.46 23.50 -27.05
CA LEU A 177 -3.62 24.71 -27.16
C LEU A 177 -3.45 25.16 -28.61
N ARG A 178 -3.35 24.20 -29.54
CA ARG A 178 -3.26 24.45 -30.97
C ARG A 178 -4.55 25.06 -31.51
N GLU A 179 -5.71 24.51 -31.15
CA GLU A 179 -7.02 25.04 -31.53
C GLU A 179 -7.22 26.48 -31.05
N LYS A 180 -6.71 26.79 -29.86
CA LYS A 180 -6.78 28.13 -29.27
C LYS A 180 -5.70 29.09 -29.79
N ASN A 181 -4.81 28.65 -30.68
CA ASN A 181 -3.65 29.41 -31.17
C ASN A 181 -2.76 29.97 -30.04
N LEU A 182 -2.64 29.23 -28.93
CA LEU A 182 -1.86 29.64 -27.74
C LEU A 182 -0.43 29.06 -27.73
N ILE A 183 -0.04 28.38 -28.80
CA ILE A 183 1.32 27.84 -28.96
C ILE A 183 2.21 28.98 -29.48
N ASN A 184 3.05 29.54 -28.60
CA ASN A 184 4.08 30.51 -29.00
C ASN A 184 5.31 29.79 -29.58
N GLU A 185 6.17 30.52 -30.30
CA GLU A 185 7.38 29.94 -30.93
C GLU A 185 8.34 29.34 -29.88
N GLU A 186 8.47 29.94 -28.70
CA GLU A 186 9.29 29.38 -27.60
C GLU A 186 8.78 28.01 -27.10
N LEU A 187 7.46 27.85 -26.96
CA LEU A 187 6.82 26.59 -26.56
C LEU A 187 6.97 25.54 -27.67
N LYS A 188 6.88 25.96 -28.93
CA LYS A 188 7.07 25.10 -30.09
C LYS A 188 8.51 24.56 -30.15
N ASP A 189 9.51 25.42 -30.00
CA ASP A 189 10.93 25.02 -29.93
C ASP A 189 11.19 24.04 -28.78
N ARG A 190 10.59 24.29 -27.61
CA ARG A 190 10.67 23.38 -26.47
C ARG A 190 10.00 22.04 -26.76
N LEU A 191 8.83 22.02 -27.40
CA LEU A 191 8.12 20.78 -27.76
C LEU A 191 8.92 19.96 -28.77
N GLU A 192 9.54 20.59 -29.76
CA GLU A 192 10.41 19.94 -30.74
C GLU A 192 11.69 19.36 -30.10
N PHE A 193 12.29 20.06 -29.13
CA PHE A 193 13.43 19.54 -28.37
C PHE A 193 13.10 18.25 -27.58
N TYR A 194 11.88 18.15 -27.03
CA TYR A 194 11.44 16.96 -26.31
C TYR A 194 10.91 15.85 -27.23
N SER A 195 10.37 16.17 -28.42
CA SER A 195 9.92 15.17 -29.39
C SER A 195 11.09 14.36 -29.95
N GLY A 196 12.24 15.01 -30.22
CA GLY A 196 13.48 14.35 -30.65
C GLY A 196 14.08 13.39 -29.61
N LYS A 197 13.83 13.61 -28.31
CA LYS A 197 14.28 12.72 -27.21
C LYS A 197 13.37 11.51 -27.00
N MET A 198 12.12 11.58 -27.44
CA MET A 198 11.14 10.48 -27.34
C MET A 198 11.27 9.47 -28.49
N ALA A 199 11.93 9.83 -29.60
CA ALA A 199 12.13 8.97 -30.77
C ALA A 199 13.24 7.90 -30.58
N GLY A 200 14.05 7.99 -29.53
CA GLY A 200 15.13 7.03 -29.23
C GLY A 200 14.75 5.86 -28.33
N ILE A 201 13.47 5.68 -28.01
CA ILE A 201 12.95 4.61 -27.13
C ILE A 201 11.74 3.92 -27.81
N ILE A 202 11.84 3.65 -29.11
CA ILE A 202 10.97 2.71 -29.83
C ILE A 202 11.85 1.59 -30.35
#